data_AF-A0A941V288-F1
#
_entry.id   AF-A0A941V288-F1
#
_cell.length_a   1.000
_cell.length_b   1.000
_cell.length_c   1.000
_cell.angle_alpha   90.00
_cell.angle_beta   90.00
_cell.angle_gamma   90.00
#
_symmetry.space_group_name_H-M   'P 1'
#
loop_
_entity.id
_entity.type
_entity.pdbx_description
1 polymer ?
#
loop_
_entity_poly.entity_id
_entity_poly.type
_entity_poly.pdbx_seq_one_letter_code
_entity_poly.pdbx_strand_id
1 'polypeptide(L)'
;MNRYPYPIPSREDILGLLRADKSKYDAHAMSLALGVKPREMEGLTRRLAAMERDGQIRKDASGQYQLINQHDFIPGRVSSHIDGYGFLIPDQGGEDIFLPEGEMRKVLHGDRVQVRIVGADRRGRPEGTIVEVISRANTHVIGRLLNENGVWVIAPEDRRINQDILLSGSPGKAKHGQVVSVRLIEQPSRYTQPIGKMEEVLGNIDDPGIEIEIAVRKFGVPHIFPPATLDLAAKLPSEVLAADLADRVDLRDVPLVTIDGEDARDFDDAVYCEQVKIGRGSGFRLIVAIADVSHYVQPNDALDQEALKRSTSVYFPRRVIPMLPEKLSNGLCSLNPAVDRLTLVCDAVITATGEVTAYQFYPAVIHSAARLTYTEVAAILGNTKGLEATRRKDLVPHLLDLYELFRVLHQAREKRGAIDFEMTDWRRTCARPTCCSAIRSRELSASMPGRRSSG
;
A
#
# COMPACT_ATOMS: atom_id res chain seq x y z
N MET A 1 -34.41 26.28 -16.39
CA MET A 1 -35.50 27.22 -16.74
C MET A 1 -34.92 28.58 -17.02
N ASN A 2 -35.11 29.09 -18.24
CA ASN A 2 -34.47 30.33 -18.71
C ASN A 2 -35.16 31.54 -18.04
N ARG A 3 -34.43 32.30 -17.21
CA ARG A 3 -34.96 33.41 -16.38
C ARG A 3 -35.29 34.68 -17.17
N TYR A 4 -35.15 34.66 -18.50
CA TYR A 4 -35.31 35.82 -19.36
C TYR A 4 -36.14 35.48 -20.60
N PRO A 5 -36.99 36.40 -21.08
CA PRO A 5 -37.84 36.19 -22.26
C PRO A 5 -37.08 36.35 -23.60
N TYR A 6 -35.75 36.39 -23.58
CA TYR A 6 -34.89 36.65 -24.74
C TYR A 6 -33.58 35.81 -24.66
N PRO A 7 -32.97 35.50 -25.82
CA PRO A 7 -31.69 34.79 -25.85
C PRO A 7 -30.58 35.70 -25.33
N ILE A 8 -29.80 35.20 -24.37
CA ILE A 8 -28.60 35.85 -23.85
C ILE A 8 -27.40 35.05 -24.38
N PRO A 9 -26.31 35.71 -24.82
CA PRO A 9 -25.11 35.01 -25.24
C PRO A 9 -24.69 33.92 -24.24
N SER A 10 -24.31 32.77 -24.78
CA SER A 10 -23.87 31.66 -23.96
C SER A 10 -22.49 31.96 -23.37
N ARG A 11 -22.08 31.17 -22.35
CA ARG A 11 -20.71 31.27 -21.83
C ARG A 11 -19.68 30.97 -22.93
N GLU A 12 -20.01 30.05 -23.82
CA GLU A 12 -19.14 29.63 -24.91
C GLU A 12 -18.95 30.74 -25.95
N ASP A 13 -20.01 31.49 -26.29
CA ASP A 13 -19.91 32.64 -27.21
C ASP A 13 -19.02 33.75 -26.63
N ILE A 14 -19.18 34.03 -25.32
CA ILE A 14 -18.39 35.05 -24.60
C ILE A 14 -16.92 34.63 -24.51
N LEU A 15 -16.64 33.37 -24.17
CA LEU A 15 -15.28 32.85 -24.11
C LEU A 15 -14.66 32.75 -25.51
N GLY A 16 -15.44 32.38 -26.53
CA GLY A 16 -15.02 32.33 -27.92
C GLY A 16 -14.58 33.69 -28.44
N LEU A 17 -15.35 34.74 -28.14
CA LEU A 17 -14.99 36.12 -28.49
C LEU A 17 -13.66 36.54 -27.85
N LEU A 18 -13.49 36.30 -26.54
CA LEU A 18 -12.26 36.66 -25.83
C LEU A 18 -11.04 35.80 -26.25
N ARG A 19 -11.26 34.61 -26.85
CA ARG A 19 -10.19 33.74 -27.37
C ARG A 19 -9.76 34.13 -28.77
N ALA A 20 -10.73 34.50 -29.62
CA ALA A 20 -10.49 34.83 -31.02
C ALA A 20 -9.74 36.14 -31.19
N ASP A 21 -9.94 37.08 -30.27
CA ASP A 21 -9.35 38.41 -30.31
C ASP A 21 -8.65 38.68 -28.98
N LYS A 22 -7.31 38.82 -28.99
CA LYS A 22 -6.51 39.12 -27.78
C LYS A 22 -6.78 40.52 -27.20
N SER A 23 -7.74 41.23 -27.77
CA SER A 23 -8.23 42.54 -27.35
C SER A 23 -9.05 42.44 -26.06
N LYS A 24 -8.96 43.48 -25.22
CA LYS A 24 -9.80 43.59 -24.03
C LYS A 24 -11.16 44.18 -24.41
N TYR A 25 -12.24 43.66 -23.83
CA TYR A 25 -13.60 44.13 -24.13
C TYR A 25 -14.31 44.62 -22.87
N ASP A 26 -14.93 45.81 -22.90
CA ASP A 26 -15.91 46.20 -21.88
C ASP A 26 -17.30 45.61 -22.18
N ALA A 27 -18.23 45.73 -21.24
CA ALA A 27 -19.57 45.15 -21.38
C ALA A 27 -20.33 45.67 -22.63
N HIS A 28 -20.08 46.92 -23.03
CA HIS A 28 -20.73 47.53 -24.18
C HIS A 28 -20.09 47.02 -25.49
N ALA A 29 -18.77 46.96 -25.56
CA ALA A 29 -18.04 46.40 -26.69
C ALA A 29 -18.38 44.92 -26.91
N MET A 30 -18.48 44.11 -25.85
CA MET A 30 -18.94 42.71 -25.96
C MET A 30 -20.39 42.63 -26.48
N SER A 31 -21.25 43.54 -26.04
CA SER A 31 -22.65 43.56 -26.50
C SER A 31 -22.76 43.80 -28.00
N LEU A 32 -21.92 44.68 -28.55
CA LEU A 32 -21.87 44.97 -29.98
C LEU A 32 -21.33 43.78 -30.77
N ALA A 33 -20.22 43.19 -30.31
CA ALA A 33 -19.59 42.04 -30.96
C ALA A 33 -20.48 40.78 -30.95
N LEU A 34 -21.29 40.59 -29.91
CA LEU A 34 -22.21 39.45 -29.76
C LEU A 34 -23.63 39.74 -30.27
N GLY A 35 -23.88 40.91 -30.87
CA GLY A 35 -25.18 41.27 -31.43
C GLY A 35 -26.31 41.42 -30.41
N VAL A 36 -25.98 41.78 -29.17
CA VAL A 36 -26.93 41.88 -28.04
C VAL A 36 -27.74 43.17 -28.14
N LYS A 37 -29.07 43.06 -28.08
CA LYS A 37 -29.96 44.23 -28.16
C LYS A 37 -30.00 44.98 -26.81
N PRO A 38 -30.38 46.27 -26.76
CA PRO A 38 -30.42 47.05 -25.52
C PRO A 38 -31.22 46.39 -24.37
N ARG A 39 -32.33 45.72 -24.71
CA ARG A 39 -33.18 44.97 -23.76
C ARG A 39 -32.52 43.70 -23.17
N GLU A 40 -31.46 43.19 -23.80
CA GLU A 40 -30.74 41.97 -23.41
C GLU A 40 -29.48 42.28 -22.58
N MET A 41 -29.10 43.57 -22.47
CA MET A 41 -27.90 44.04 -21.78
C MET A 41 -27.84 43.65 -20.31
N GLU A 42 -28.98 43.68 -19.61
CA GLU A 42 -29.04 43.28 -18.20
C GLU A 42 -28.70 41.79 -18.03
N GLY A 43 -29.17 40.96 -18.97
CA GLY A 43 -28.89 39.52 -19.00
C GLY A 43 -27.41 39.21 -19.24
N LEU A 44 -26.79 39.92 -20.19
CA LEU A 44 -25.34 39.84 -20.43
C LEU A 44 -24.55 40.26 -19.20
N THR A 45 -24.89 41.40 -18.58
CA THR A 45 -24.19 41.92 -17.40
C THR A 45 -24.23 40.93 -16.24
N ARG A 46 -25.40 40.32 -15.96
CA ARG A 46 -25.50 39.29 -14.90
C ARG A 46 -24.70 38.03 -15.23
N ARG A 47 -24.59 37.66 -16.51
CA ARG A 47 -23.76 36.54 -16.95
C ARG A 47 -22.27 36.82 -16.77
N LEU A 48 -21.80 37.99 -17.16
CA LEU A 48 -20.41 38.40 -16.96
C LEU A 48 -20.03 38.42 -15.47
N ALA A 49 -20.90 38.94 -14.60
CA ALA A 49 -20.69 38.91 -13.15
C ALA A 49 -20.66 37.48 -12.57
N ALA A 50 -21.44 36.55 -13.12
CA ALA A 50 -21.37 35.13 -12.75
C ALA A 50 -20.08 34.48 -13.24
N MET A 51 -19.66 34.75 -14.47
CA MET A 51 -18.40 34.22 -15.03
C MET A 51 -17.16 34.78 -14.32
N GLU A 52 -17.21 36.03 -13.84
CA GLU A 52 -16.17 36.63 -12.99
C GLU A 52 -16.12 35.97 -11.61
N ARG A 53 -17.29 35.72 -10.99
CA ARG A 53 -17.37 34.96 -9.72
C ARG A 53 -16.86 33.53 -9.88
N ASP A 54 -17.11 32.92 -11.03
CA ASP A 54 -16.68 31.56 -11.37
C ASP A 54 -15.21 31.51 -11.86
N GLY A 55 -14.49 32.65 -11.86
CA GLY A 55 -13.07 32.70 -12.20
C GLY A 55 -12.73 32.42 -13.67
N GLN A 56 -13.71 32.56 -14.58
CA GLN A 56 -13.51 32.32 -16.02
C GLN A 56 -12.96 33.56 -16.73
N ILE A 57 -13.33 34.75 -16.24
CA ILE A 57 -12.91 36.05 -16.75
C ILE A 57 -12.59 36.99 -15.59
N ARG A 58 -11.79 38.02 -15.84
CA ARG A 58 -11.50 39.10 -14.87
C ARG A 58 -11.77 40.46 -15.48
N LYS A 59 -12.37 41.37 -14.70
CA LYS A 59 -12.49 42.80 -15.06
C LYS A 59 -11.30 43.60 -14.52
N ASP A 60 -10.66 44.41 -15.36
CA ASP A 60 -9.61 45.33 -14.93
C ASP A 60 -10.15 46.69 -14.44
N ALA A 61 -9.27 47.55 -13.92
CA ALA A 61 -9.66 48.85 -13.37
C ALA A 61 -10.28 49.81 -14.42
N SER A 62 -9.97 49.59 -15.71
CA SER A 62 -10.60 50.29 -16.84
C SER A 62 -11.95 49.68 -17.27
N GLY A 63 -12.40 48.63 -16.59
CA GLY A 63 -13.69 47.98 -16.82
C GLY A 63 -13.69 46.96 -17.96
N GLN A 64 -12.51 46.54 -18.43
CA GLN A 64 -12.34 45.60 -19.53
C GLN A 64 -12.22 44.16 -19.03
N TYR A 65 -12.91 43.23 -19.67
CA TYR A 65 -12.87 41.79 -19.39
C TYR A 65 -11.76 41.09 -20.17
N GLN A 66 -11.08 40.16 -19.51
CA GLN A 66 -10.03 39.31 -20.06
C GLN A 66 -10.22 37.86 -19.62
N LEU A 67 -9.79 36.90 -20.43
CA LEU A 67 -9.71 35.50 -20.04
C LEU A 67 -8.68 35.32 -18.93
N ILE A 68 -9.03 34.51 -17.94
CA ILE A 68 -8.05 33.97 -17.00
C ILE A 68 -7.38 32.78 -17.71
N ASN A 69 -6.06 32.86 -17.93
CA ASN A 69 -5.32 31.80 -18.61
C ASN A 69 -5.35 30.51 -17.78
N GLN A 70 -5.56 29.35 -18.44
CA GLN A 70 -5.49 28.03 -17.78
C GLN A 70 -4.08 27.69 -17.25
N HIS A 71 -3.06 28.46 -17.65
CA HIS A 71 -1.69 28.33 -17.16
C HIS A 71 -1.47 28.85 -15.73
N ASP A 72 -2.45 29.52 -15.12
CA ASP A 72 -2.33 30.05 -13.75
C ASP A 72 -2.76 29.04 -12.67
N PHE A 73 -3.13 27.83 -13.09
CA PHE A 73 -3.68 26.81 -12.23
C PHE A 73 -2.76 25.61 -12.12
N ILE A 74 -2.28 25.37 -10.90
CA ILE A 74 -1.32 24.32 -10.59
C ILE A 74 -2.09 23.19 -9.91
N PRO A 75 -2.20 22.01 -10.56
CA PRO A 75 -2.75 20.82 -9.93
C PRO A 75 -1.71 20.19 -9.02
N GLY A 76 -2.16 19.65 -7.90
CA GLY A 76 -1.27 18.97 -6.96
C GLY A 76 -2.02 18.32 -5.81
N ARG A 77 -1.26 17.67 -4.94
CA ARG A 77 -1.79 16.99 -3.76
C ARG A 77 -1.64 17.86 -2.51
N VAL A 78 -2.70 17.95 -1.72
CA VAL A 78 -2.70 18.68 -0.44
C VAL A 78 -1.95 17.89 0.64
N SER A 79 -0.95 18.52 1.23
CA SER A 79 -0.23 18.06 2.41
C SER A 79 -0.57 18.97 3.60
N SER A 80 -1.36 18.47 4.54
CA SER A 80 -1.80 19.27 5.70
C SER A 80 -0.75 19.22 6.81
N HIS A 81 -0.61 20.34 7.52
CA HIS A 81 0.17 20.45 8.74
C HIS A 81 -0.75 20.44 9.97
N ILE A 82 -0.28 19.94 11.10
CA ILE A 82 -1.07 19.83 12.35
C ILE A 82 -1.55 21.19 12.89
N ASP A 83 -0.82 22.26 12.60
CA ASP A 83 -1.16 23.64 13.04
C ASP A 83 -2.26 24.30 12.18
N GLY A 84 -2.92 23.58 11.26
CA GLY A 84 -4.05 24.09 10.49
C GLY A 84 -3.71 24.56 9.07
N TYR A 85 -2.47 24.96 8.79
CA TYR A 85 -2.01 25.28 7.43
C TYR A 85 -1.64 24.03 6.63
N GLY A 86 -1.31 24.18 5.36
CA GLY A 86 -0.83 23.08 4.53
C GLY A 86 -0.02 23.54 3.34
N PHE A 87 0.26 22.60 2.45
CA PHE A 87 0.98 22.81 1.21
C PHE A 87 0.28 22.08 0.06
N LEU A 88 0.41 22.62 -1.14
CA LEU A 88 0.19 21.87 -2.37
C LEU A 88 1.54 21.37 -2.85
N ILE A 89 1.65 20.05 -3.06
CA ILE A 89 2.77 19.41 -3.75
C ILE A 89 2.36 19.32 -5.23
N PRO A 90 2.98 20.08 -6.15
CA PRO A 90 2.59 20.08 -7.56
C PRO A 90 2.82 18.73 -8.24
N ASP A 91 1.89 18.32 -9.12
CA ASP A 91 2.01 17.03 -9.82
C ASP A 91 3.21 16.97 -10.76
N GLN A 92 3.63 18.11 -11.30
CA GLN A 92 4.77 18.23 -12.21
C GLN A 92 6.11 18.41 -11.46
N GLY A 93 6.09 18.34 -10.14
CA GLY A 93 7.23 18.70 -9.29
C GLY A 93 7.44 20.22 -9.23
N GLY A 94 8.45 20.63 -8.47
CA GLY A 94 8.76 22.04 -8.20
C GLY A 94 8.65 22.38 -6.71
N GLU A 95 8.56 23.67 -6.40
CA GLU A 95 8.41 24.13 -5.02
C GLU A 95 6.98 23.94 -4.51
N ASP A 96 6.87 23.54 -3.24
CA ASP A 96 5.58 23.43 -2.55
C ASP A 96 4.92 24.80 -2.40
N ILE A 97 3.61 24.85 -2.65
CA ILE A 97 2.82 26.08 -2.55
C ILE A 97 2.14 26.13 -1.19
N PHE A 98 2.39 27.18 -0.42
CA PHE A 98 1.80 27.35 0.90
C PHE A 98 0.28 27.58 0.80
N LEU A 99 -0.48 26.84 1.61
CA LEU A 99 -1.94 26.97 1.75
C LEU A 99 -2.27 27.46 3.17
N PRO A 100 -2.87 28.65 3.32
CA PRO A 100 -3.23 29.16 4.65
C PRO A 100 -4.41 28.37 5.24
N GLU A 101 -4.61 28.48 6.55
CA GLU A 101 -5.66 27.76 7.29
C GLU A 101 -7.06 27.94 6.67
N GLY A 102 -7.39 29.16 6.22
CA GLY A 102 -8.68 29.45 5.58
C GLY A 102 -8.93 28.66 4.29
N GLU A 103 -7.88 28.28 3.57
CA GLU A 103 -7.96 27.43 2.39
C GLU A 103 -8.05 25.96 2.79
N MET A 104 -7.28 25.55 3.80
CA MET A 104 -7.30 24.19 4.34
C MET A 104 -8.66 23.77 4.90
N ARG A 105 -9.52 24.72 5.30
CA ARG A 105 -10.92 24.42 5.69
C ARG A 105 -11.74 23.78 4.56
N LYS A 106 -11.39 23.98 3.29
CA LYS A 106 -12.16 23.45 2.14
C LYS A 106 -11.84 22.00 1.79
N VAL A 107 -10.77 21.44 2.35
CA VAL A 107 -10.14 20.20 1.89
C VAL A 107 -9.65 19.35 3.04
N LEU A 108 -9.43 18.07 2.77
CA LEU A 108 -8.78 17.15 3.71
C LEU A 108 -7.38 16.78 3.21
N HIS A 109 -6.55 16.27 4.12
CA HIS A 109 -5.21 15.81 3.78
C HIS A 109 -5.24 14.79 2.63
N GLY A 110 -4.41 14.98 1.61
CA GLY A 110 -4.28 14.08 0.48
C GLY A 110 -5.21 14.38 -0.69
N ASP A 111 -6.20 15.28 -0.53
CA ASP A 111 -7.06 15.71 -1.64
C ASP A 111 -6.21 16.23 -2.81
N ARG A 112 -6.61 15.93 -4.04
CA ARG A 112 -6.00 16.52 -5.24
C ARG A 112 -6.82 17.73 -5.65
N VAL A 113 -6.16 18.86 -5.78
CA VAL A 113 -6.81 20.15 -5.98
C VAL A 113 -6.11 20.94 -7.07
N GLN A 114 -6.80 21.96 -7.54
CA GLN A 114 -6.23 22.97 -8.42
C GLN A 114 -6.10 24.28 -7.63
N VAL A 115 -4.90 24.87 -7.65
CA VAL A 115 -4.57 26.08 -6.90
C VAL A 115 -4.13 27.18 -7.86
N ARG A 116 -4.44 28.42 -7.50
CA ARG A 116 -3.88 29.62 -8.13
C ARG A 116 -2.98 30.36 -7.14
N ILE A 117 -1.80 30.78 -7.59
CA ILE A 117 -0.89 31.59 -6.77
C ILE A 117 -1.47 33.00 -6.65
N VAL A 118 -1.59 33.49 -5.43
CA VAL A 118 -2.14 34.83 -5.12
C VAL A 118 -1.09 35.78 -4.55
N GLY A 119 0.10 35.28 -4.22
CA GLY A 119 1.20 36.08 -3.70
C GLY A 119 2.31 35.19 -3.16
N ALA A 120 3.03 35.70 -2.17
CA ALA A 120 4.02 34.96 -1.42
C ALA A 120 3.77 35.10 0.09
N ASP A 121 4.08 34.06 0.84
CA ASP A 121 3.96 34.04 2.29
C ASP A 121 5.03 34.93 2.96
N ARG A 122 4.99 35.00 4.30
CA ARG A 122 5.97 35.77 5.10
C ARG A 122 7.43 35.31 4.94
N ARG A 123 7.67 34.14 4.36
CA ARG A 123 8.99 33.54 4.11
C ARG A 123 9.38 33.57 2.63
N GLY A 124 8.58 34.21 1.78
CA GLY A 124 8.84 34.33 0.33
C GLY A 124 8.41 33.11 -0.49
N ARG A 125 7.73 32.13 0.08
CA ARG A 125 7.21 30.95 -0.64
C ARG A 125 5.92 31.31 -1.37
N PRO A 126 5.61 30.71 -2.53
CA PRO A 126 4.36 30.98 -3.23
C PRO A 126 3.15 30.63 -2.34
N GLU A 127 2.20 31.56 -2.22
CA GLU A 127 0.94 31.38 -1.48
C GLU A 127 -0.20 31.10 -2.46
N GLY A 128 -0.95 30.03 -2.20
CA GLY A 128 -1.99 29.50 -3.07
C GLY A 128 -3.41 29.66 -2.51
N THR A 129 -4.37 29.87 -3.41
CA THR A 129 -5.81 29.75 -3.15
C THR A 129 -6.38 28.56 -3.92
N ILE A 130 -7.14 27.70 -3.25
CA ILE A 130 -7.80 26.54 -3.84
C ILE A 130 -8.99 27.02 -4.68
N VAL A 131 -8.99 26.61 -5.94
CA VAL A 131 -10.00 26.97 -6.94
C VAL A 131 -11.02 25.85 -7.06
N GLU A 132 -10.55 24.62 -7.22
CA GLU A 132 -11.38 23.43 -7.30
C GLU A 132 -10.71 22.21 -6.66
N VAL A 133 -11.55 21.27 -6.22
CA VAL A 133 -11.08 19.96 -5.74
C VAL A 133 -11.30 18.97 -6.87
N ILE A 134 -10.20 18.44 -7.41
CA ILE A 134 -10.20 17.53 -8.56
C ILE A 134 -10.60 16.12 -8.11
N SER A 135 -10.03 15.64 -6.99
CA SER A 135 -10.42 14.36 -6.41
C SER A 135 -10.25 14.37 -4.89
N ARG A 136 -11.17 13.69 -4.20
CA ARG A 136 -11.14 13.52 -2.74
C ARG A 136 -10.33 12.28 -2.38
N ALA A 137 -9.40 12.42 -1.44
CA ALA A 137 -8.59 11.31 -0.96
C ALA A 137 -9.28 10.50 0.14
N ASN A 138 -10.08 11.17 0.97
CA ASN A 138 -10.71 10.55 2.13
C ASN A 138 -12.19 10.33 1.85
N THR A 139 -12.60 9.07 1.74
CA THR A 139 -14.02 8.66 1.71
C THR A 139 -14.46 8.08 3.05
N HIS A 140 -13.50 7.55 3.81
CA HIS A 140 -13.68 7.02 5.16
C HIS A 140 -12.62 7.64 6.06
N VAL A 141 -12.98 7.92 7.30
CA VAL A 141 -12.07 8.44 8.31
C VAL A 141 -12.22 7.62 9.58
N ILE A 142 -11.08 7.28 10.18
CA ILE A 142 -11.02 6.69 11.50
C ILE A 142 -10.79 7.79 12.50
N GLY A 143 -11.55 7.76 13.59
CA GLY A 143 -11.37 8.70 14.67
C GLY A 143 -11.99 8.23 15.95
N ARG A 144 -11.78 9.02 16.99
CA ARG A 144 -12.39 8.84 18.29
C ARG A 144 -13.76 9.49 18.32
N LEU A 145 -14.78 8.73 18.71
CA LEU A 145 -16.13 9.24 18.90
C LEU A 145 -16.21 10.06 20.19
N LEU A 146 -16.50 11.35 20.07
CA LEU A 146 -16.65 12.27 21.18
C LEU A 146 -18.08 12.81 21.24
N ASN A 147 -18.51 13.21 22.43
CA ASN A 147 -19.77 13.91 22.64
C ASN A 147 -19.45 15.26 23.26
N GLU A 148 -19.64 16.32 22.49
CA GLU A 148 -19.39 17.68 22.92
C GLU A 148 -20.73 18.41 23.01
N ASN A 149 -21.16 18.72 24.23
CA ASN A 149 -22.40 19.46 24.49
C ASN A 149 -23.65 18.86 23.81
N GLY A 150 -23.71 17.52 23.70
CA GLY A 150 -24.82 16.81 23.07
C GLY A 150 -24.66 16.57 21.56
N VAL A 151 -23.59 17.09 20.94
CA VAL A 151 -23.25 16.84 19.54
C VAL A 151 -22.19 15.74 19.46
N TRP A 152 -22.45 14.74 18.61
CA TRP A 152 -21.50 13.67 18.35
C TRP A 152 -20.53 14.08 17.24
N VAL A 153 -19.24 14.05 17.56
CA VAL A 153 -18.16 14.39 16.64
C VAL A 153 -17.13 13.27 16.62
N ILE A 154 -16.43 13.15 15.51
CA ILE A 154 -15.33 12.20 15.34
C ILE A 154 -14.06 13.01 15.20
N ALA A 155 -13.18 12.89 16.20
CA ALA A 155 -11.84 13.46 16.18
C ALA A 155 -10.91 12.50 15.40
N PRO A 156 -10.39 12.88 14.22
CA PRO A 156 -9.60 11.98 13.38
C PRO A 156 -8.31 11.48 14.05
N GLU A 157 -7.96 10.20 13.84
CA GLU A 157 -6.68 9.63 14.30
C GLU A 157 -5.48 10.14 13.49
N ASP A 158 -5.69 10.48 12.21
CA ASP A 158 -4.68 11.21 11.45
C ASP A 158 -4.75 12.69 11.79
N ARG A 159 -3.81 13.15 12.61
CA ARG A 159 -3.68 14.56 13.04
C ARG A 159 -3.40 15.55 11.90
N ARG A 160 -3.25 15.11 10.66
CA ARG A 160 -3.21 15.98 9.47
C ARG A 160 -4.63 16.34 8.99
N ILE A 161 -5.64 15.60 9.43
CA ILE A 161 -7.05 15.92 9.24
C ILE A 161 -7.48 16.77 10.44
N ASN A 162 -7.30 18.09 10.33
CA ASN A 162 -7.51 19.04 11.44
C ASN A 162 -8.97 19.44 11.67
N GLN A 163 -9.90 18.77 11.01
CA GLN A 163 -11.32 19.09 11.07
C GLN A 163 -12.06 17.93 11.72
N ASP A 164 -12.80 18.22 12.78
CA ASP A 164 -13.71 17.25 13.37
C ASP A 164 -14.84 16.94 12.39
N ILE A 165 -15.24 15.66 12.37
CA ILE A 165 -16.30 15.18 11.50
C ILE A 165 -17.59 15.10 12.32
N LEU A 166 -18.61 15.84 11.90
CA LEU A 166 -19.92 15.79 12.53
C LEU A 166 -20.59 14.44 12.22
N LEU A 167 -21.09 13.76 13.23
CA LEU A 167 -21.84 12.53 13.01
C LEU A 167 -23.27 12.84 12.57
N SER A 168 -23.67 12.26 11.45
CA SER A 168 -25.05 12.25 11.00
C SER A 168 -25.87 11.25 11.82
N GLY A 169 -26.80 11.76 12.63
CA GLY A 169 -27.74 10.95 13.41
C GLY A 169 -27.16 10.42 14.72
N SER A 170 -27.70 9.30 15.19
CA SER A 170 -27.31 8.68 16.46
C SER A 170 -26.05 7.81 16.30
N PRO A 171 -25.15 7.75 17.31
CA PRO A 171 -24.03 6.80 17.35
C PRO A 171 -24.47 5.33 17.47
N GLY A 172 -25.77 5.07 17.66
CA GLY A 172 -26.30 3.73 17.80
C GLY A 172 -25.77 3.05 19.06
N LYS A 173 -25.01 1.96 18.90
CA LYS A 173 -24.40 1.22 20.00
C LYS A 173 -23.00 1.73 20.39
N ALA A 174 -22.43 2.65 19.62
CA ALA A 174 -21.11 3.19 19.88
C ALA A 174 -21.11 4.07 21.14
N LYS A 175 -20.07 3.94 21.96
CA LYS A 175 -19.91 4.69 23.20
C LYS A 175 -18.90 5.82 23.01
N HIS A 176 -19.05 6.85 23.84
CA HIS A 176 -18.06 7.92 23.94
C HIS A 176 -16.66 7.35 24.19
N GLY A 177 -15.68 7.87 23.46
CA GLY A 177 -14.27 7.52 23.55
C GLY A 177 -13.84 6.33 22.70
N GLN A 178 -14.77 5.61 22.05
CA GLN A 178 -14.44 4.48 21.18
C GLN A 178 -13.85 4.94 19.84
N VAL A 179 -13.01 4.09 19.26
CA VAL A 179 -12.48 4.26 17.91
C VAL A 179 -13.50 3.73 16.91
N VAL A 180 -13.84 4.56 15.93
CA VAL A 180 -14.88 4.29 14.94
C VAL A 180 -14.40 4.59 13.52
N SER A 181 -14.94 3.85 12.56
CA SER A 181 -14.85 4.19 11.13
C SER A 181 -16.11 4.89 10.70
N VAL A 182 -15.96 6.07 10.08
CA VAL A 182 -17.07 6.83 9.51
C VAL A 182 -16.87 7.05 8.03
N ARG A 183 -17.94 6.86 7.25
CA ARG A 183 -17.97 7.22 5.84
C ARG A 183 -18.39 8.68 5.70
N LEU A 184 -17.61 9.48 5.00
CA LEU A 184 -17.96 10.87 4.72
C LEU A 184 -19.14 10.93 3.73
N ILE A 185 -20.23 11.55 4.17
CA ILE A 185 -21.42 11.82 3.35
C ILE A 185 -21.40 13.25 2.81
N GLU A 186 -20.78 14.18 3.55
CA GLU A 186 -20.52 15.55 3.10
C GLU A 186 -19.05 15.87 3.35
N GLN A 187 -18.38 16.36 2.31
CA GLN A 187 -16.99 16.81 2.35
C GLN A 187 -16.91 18.24 2.92
N PRO A 188 -15.78 18.66 3.51
CA PRO A 188 -15.69 19.99 4.08
C PRO A 188 -15.82 21.08 3.00
N SER A 189 -16.32 22.23 3.40
CA SER A 189 -16.34 23.44 2.59
C SER A 189 -15.84 24.63 3.41
N ARG A 190 -15.79 25.82 2.79
CA ARG A 190 -15.33 27.03 3.47
C ARG A 190 -16.06 27.33 4.78
N TYR A 191 -17.33 26.93 4.89
CA TYR A 191 -18.20 27.26 6.01
C TYR A 191 -18.87 26.04 6.66
N THR A 192 -18.65 24.84 6.13
CA THR A 192 -19.26 23.61 6.64
C THR A 192 -18.19 22.60 7.00
N GLN A 193 -18.34 22.02 8.19
CA GLN A 193 -17.55 20.87 8.61
C GLN A 193 -17.96 19.63 7.81
N PRO A 194 -17.06 18.66 7.66
CA PRO A 194 -17.42 17.39 7.04
C PRO A 194 -18.47 16.66 7.89
N ILE A 195 -19.40 15.98 7.23
CA ILE A 195 -20.41 15.15 7.87
C ILE A 195 -20.13 13.70 7.52
N GLY A 196 -20.05 12.86 8.56
CA GLY A 196 -19.83 11.43 8.46
C GLY A 196 -21.06 10.64 8.88
N LYS A 197 -21.21 9.44 8.33
CA LYS A 197 -22.15 8.42 8.80
C LYS A 197 -21.36 7.29 9.45
N MET A 198 -21.79 6.84 10.62
CA MET A 198 -21.22 5.68 11.31
C MET A 198 -21.28 4.46 10.40
N GLU A 199 -20.14 3.81 10.20
CA GLU A 199 -20.04 2.55 9.45
C GLU A 199 -19.73 1.39 10.39
N GLU A 200 -18.72 1.56 11.24
CA GLU A 200 -18.22 0.48 12.09
C GLU A 200 -17.66 1.03 13.41
N VAL A 201 -17.88 0.29 14.50
CA VAL A 201 -17.19 0.51 15.77
C VAL A 201 -16.02 -0.46 15.83
N LEU A 202 -14.80 0.05 15.82
CA LEU A 202 -13.59 -0.79 15.83
C LEU A 202 -13.34 -1.34 17.24
N GLY A 203 -13.48 -0.50 18.27
CA GLY A 203 -13.29 -0.89 19.66
C GLY A 203 -12.91 0.28 20.57
N ASN A 204 -12.38 -0.02 21.75
CA ASN A 204 -11.77 0.98 22.62
C ASN A 204 -10.31 1.21 22.22
N ILE A 205 -9.77 2.40 22.48
CA ILE A 205 -8.39 2.73 22.12
C ILE A 205 -7.35 1.82 22.78
N ASP A 206 -7.66 1.29 23.96
CA ASP A 206 -6.81 0.39 24.73
C ASP A 206 -7.03 -1.10 24.38
N ASP A 207 -7.99 -1.41 23.49
CA ASP A 207 -8.26 -2.78 23.10
C ASP A 207 -7.11 -3.31 22.22
N PRO A 208 -6.57 -4.51 22.53
CA PRO A 208 -5.47 -5.09 21.78
C PRO A 208 -5.82 -5.32 20.30
N GLY A 209 -4.96 -4.86 19.39
CA GLY A 209 -5.14 -5.04 17.94
C GLY A 209 -5.83 -3.87 17.26
N ILE A 210 -6.40 -2.91 18.00
CA ILE A 210 -6.99 -1.69 17.43
C ILE A 210 -5.93 -0.83 16.74
N GLU A 211 -4.69 -0.82 17.25
CA GLU A 211 -3.57 -0.15 16.59
C GLU A 211 -3.32 -0.68 15.16
N ILE A 212 -3.58 -1.98 14.94
CA ILE A 212 -3.47 -2.61 13.63
C ILE A 212 -4.65 -2.18 12.77
N GLU A 213 -5.89 -2.26 13.27
CA GLU A 213 -7.07 -1.83 12.51
C GLU A 213 -7.00 -0.36 12.07
N ILE A 214 -6.48 0.51 12.95
CA ILE A 214 -6.22 1.92 12.64
C ILE A 214 -5.20 2.03 11.52
N ALA A 215 -4.03 1.36 11.63
CA ALA A 215 -2.98 1.44 10.63
C ALA A 215 -3.44 0.92 9.26
N VAL A 216 -4.12 -0.22 9.23
CA VAL A 216 -4.63 -0.86 8.02
C VAL A 216 -5.53 0.09 7.22
N ARG A 217 -6.51 0.70 7.89
CA ARG A 217 -7.43 1.64 7.23
C ARG A 217 -6.78 3.00 6.96
N LYS A 218 -5.94 3.52 7.86
CA LYS A 218 -5.22 4.80 7.69
C LYS A 218 -4.32 4.80 6.46
N PHE A 219 -3.61 3.71 6.21
CA PHE A 219 -2.75 3.55 5.05
C PHE A 219 -3.46 2.94 3.84
N GLY A 220 -4.78 2.72 3.93
CA GLY A 220 -5.57 2.17 2.85
C GLY A 220 -5.15 0.76 2.42
N VAL A 221 -4.60 -0.04 3.35
CA VAL A 221 -4.16 -1.40 3.08
C VAL A 221 -5.38 -2.26 2.72
N PRO A 222 -5.43 -2.83 1.50
CA PRO A 222 -6.52 -3.71 1.10
C PRO A 222 -6.52 -4.97 1.97
N HIS A 223 -7.52 -5.11 2.84
CA HIS A 223 -7.60 -6.19 3.83
C HIS A 223 -8.83 -7.09 3.64
N ILE A 224 -9.84 -6.65 2.91
CA ILE A 224 -11.06 -7.41 2.60
C ILE A 224 -10.93 -8.00 1.20
N PHE A 225 -11.07 -9.32 1.08
CA PHE A 225 -11.12 -9.99 -0.22
C PHE A 225 -12.50 -9.79 -0.87
N PRO A 226 -12.58 -9.42 -2.15
CA PRO A 226 -13.85 -9.38 -2.88
C PRO A 226 -14.52 -10.77 -2.93
N PRO A 227 -15.87 -10.85 -2.98
CA PRO A 227 -16.58 -12.13 -3.08
C PRO A 227 -16.11 -13.00 -4.25
N ALA A 228 -15.88 -12.39 -5.42
CA ALA A 228 -15.39 -13.12 -6.60
C ALA A 228 -14.04 -13.82 -6.37
N THR A 229 -13.14 -13.20 -5.60
CA THR A 229 -11.84 -13.76 -5.23
C THR A 229 -12.01 -14.95 -4.27
N LEU A 230 -12.89 -14.81 -3.28
CA LEU A 230 -13.19 -15.88 -2.33
C LEU A 230 -13.89 -17.07 -2.99
N ASP A 231 -14.85 -16.81 -3.88
CA ASP A 231 -15.57 -17.84 -4.64
C ASP A 231 -14.62 -18.63 -5.55
N LEU A 232 -13.66 -17.95 -6.19
CA LEU A 232 -12.66 -18.61 -7.02
C LEU A 232 -11.72 -19.49 -6.17
N ALA A 233 -11.21 -18.96 -5.04
CA ALA A 233 -10.40 -19.75 -4.11
C ALA A 233 -11.18 -20.96 -3.56
N ALA A 234 -12.46 -20.79 -3.23
CA ALA A 234 -13.31 -21.86 -2.71
C ALA A 234 -13.45 -23.04 -3.68
N LYS A 235 -13.41 -22.79 -5.00
CA LYS A 235 -13.50 -23.82 -6.05
C LYS A 235 -12.22 -24.63 -6.26
N LEU A 236 -11.07 -24.11 -5.84
CA LEU A 236 -9.80 -24.85 -5.93
C LEU A 236 -9.87 -26.15 -5.11
N PRO A 237 -9.12 -27.20 -5.48
CA PRO A 237 -9.04 -28.40 -4.66
C PRO A 237 -8.37 -28.11 -3.30
N SER A 238 -8.45 -29.03 -2.35
CA SER A 238 -7.70 -28.94 -1.08
C SER A 238 -6.30 -29.54 -1.19
N GLU A 239 -6.08 -30.39 -2.19
CA GLU A 239 -4.85 -31.15 -2.43
C GLU A 239 -4.53 -31.15 -3.93
N VAL A 240 -3.29 -31.49 -4.27
CA VAL A 240 -2.84 -31.63 -5.66
C VAL A 240 -3.60 -32.77 -6.33
N LEU A 241 -4.11 -32.53 -7.54
CA LEU A 241 -4.86 -33.53 -8.29
C LEU A 241 -3.92 -34.38 -9.15
N ALA A 242 -4.33 -35.61 -9.45
CA ALA A 242 -3.56 -36.49 -10.33
C ALA A 242 -3.34 -35.90 -11.74
N ALA A 243 -4.29 -35.07 -12.22
CA ALA A 243 -4.17 -34.37 -13.49
C ALA A 243 -3.07 -33.30 -13.49
N ASP A 244 -2.74 -32.73 -12.33
CA ASP A 244 -1.74 -31.66 -12.20
C ASP A 244 -0.30 -32.21 -12.33
N LEU A 245 -0.13 -33.53 -12.36
CA LEU A 245 1.16 -34.23 -12.37
C LEU A 245 1.71 -34.50 -13.78
N ALA A 246 0.87 -34.44 -14.82
CA ALA A 246 1.17 -35.03 -16.14
C ALA A 246 2.42 -34.45 -16.83
N ASP A 247 2.80 -33.20 -16.54
CA ASP A 247 3.94 -32.50 -17.16
C ASP A 247 4.97 -32.01 -16.14
N ARG A 248 5.06 -32.69 -14.99
CA ARG A 248 5.93 -32.28 -13.88
C ARG A 248 6.99 -33.34 -13.59
N VAL A 249 8.18 -32.86 -13.25
CA VAL A 249 9.23 -33.72 -12.71
C VAL A 249 8.81 -34.19 -11.32
N ASP A 250 8.86 -35.50 -11.08
CA ASP A 250 8.59 -36.07 -9.77
C ASP A 250 9.87 -36.00 -8.91
N LEU A 251 9.82 -35.20 -7.83
CA LEU A 251 10.89 -35.05 -6.86
C LEU A 251 10.44 -35.48 -5.45
N ARG A 252 9.36 -36.27 -5.34
CA ARG A 252 8.81 -36.68 -4.03
C ARG A 252 9.73 -37.60 -3.24
N ASP A 253 10.72 -38.21 -3.89
CA ASP A 253 11.77 -39.02 -3.28
C ASP A 253 13.00 -38.21 -2.85
N VAL A 254 13.09 -36.94 -3.25
CA VAL A 254 14.15 -36.02 -2.82
C VAL A 254 13.78 -35.41 -1.47
N PRO A 255 14.65 -35.50 -0.43
CA PRO A 255 14.32 -35.04 0.92
C PRO A 255 14.46 -33.51 1.07
N LEU A 256 13.68 -32.76 0.28
CA LEU A 256 13.54 -31.32 0.36
C LEU A 256 12.96 -30.90 1.72
N VAL A 257 13.47 -29.81 2.28
CA VAL A 257 13.02 -29.27 3.57
C VAL A 257 12.72 -27.78 3.46
N THR A 258 11.78 -27.28 4.28
CA THR A 258 11.57 -25.84 4.47
C THR A 258 12.24 -25.39 5.77
N ILE A 259 12.77 -24.17 5.82
CA ILE A 259 13.46 -23.62 7.01
C ILE A 259 12.96 -22.21 7.27
N ASP A 260 12.09 -22.08 8.28
CA ASP A 260 11.31 -20.86 8.50
C ASP A 260 11.32 -20.40 9.97
N GLY A 261 10.73 -19.24 10.24
CA GLY A 261 10.43 -18.81 11.61
C GLY A 261 9.39 -19.69 12.30
N GLU A 262 9.40 -19.76 13.63
CA GLU A 262 8.47 -20.61 14.39
C GLU A 262 6.98 -20.28 14.10
N ASP A 263 6.69 -19.02 13.85
CA ASP A 263 5.34 -18.48 13.65
C ASP A 263 4.88 -18.50 12.18
N ALA A 264 5.76 -18.86 11.23
CA ALA A 264 5.42 -18.92 9.80
C ALA A 264 4.38 -20.01 9.48
N ARG A 265 3.59 -19.79 8.44
CA ARG A 265 2.50 -20.69 7.97
C ARG A 265 2.47 -20.87 6.45
N ASP A 266 3.10 -19.96 5.76
CA ASP A 266 3.32 -19.82 4.33
C ASP A 266 4.77 -20.19 4.02
N PHE A 267 5.00 -21.45 3.64
CA PHE A 267 6.32 -21.97 3.31
C PHE A 267 6.49 -21.91 1.80
N ASP A 268 7.10 -20.85 1.29
CA ASP A 268 7.17 -20.58 -0.15
C ASP A 268 8.33 -21.31 -0.83
N ASP A 269 9.38 -21.65 -0.07
CA ASP A 269 10.60 -22.29 -0.58
C ASP A 269 10.98 -23.55 0.20
N ALA A 270 11.51 -24.53 -0.54
CA ALA A 270 12.13 -25.74 0.00
C ALA A 270 13.49 -25.96 -0.66
N VAL A 271 14.45 -26.47 0.11
CA VAL A 271 15.84 -26.61 -0.33
C VAL A 271 16.38 -28.02 -0.10
N TYR A 272 17.27 -28.43 -1.00
CA TYR A 272 18.04 -29.67 -0.92
C TYR A 272 19.43 -29.44 -1.49
N CYS A 273 20.45 -30.04 -0.88
CA CYS A 273 21.82 -29.98 -1.36
C CYS A 273 22.50 -31.35 -1.23
N GLU A 274 23.33 -31.66 -2.21
CA GLU A 274 24.25 -32.79 -2.19
C GLU A 274 25.58 -32.42 -2.84
N GLN A 275 26.66 -33.09 -2.43
CA GLN A 275 27.95 -32.97 -3.09
C GLN A 275 27.96 -33.74 -4.41
N VAL A 276 28.49 -33.11 -5.45
CA VAL A 276 28.65 -33.71 -6.79
C VAL A 276 30.07 -33.56 -7.30
N LYS A 277 30.44 -34.38 -8.28
CA LYS A 277 31.71 -34.22 -9.00
C LYS A 277 31.52 -33.33 -10.22
N ILE A 278 32.37 -32.33 -10.36
CA ILE A 278 32.43 -31.45 -11.54
C ILE A 278 33.77 -31.70 -12.21
N GLY A 279 33.78 -32.49 -13.29
CA GLY A 279 35.01 -32.96 -13.93
C GLY A 279 35.88 -33.75 -12.95
N ARG A 280 37.05 -33.22 -12.59
CA ARG A 280 37.96 -33.81 -11.59
C ARG A 280 37.83 -33.19 -10.19
N GLY A 281 37.03 -32.13 -10.04
CA GLY A 281 36.80 -31.44 -8.77
C GLY A 281 35.49 -31.86 -8.08
N SER A 282 35.27 -31.30 -6.89
CA SER A 282 33.99 -31.37 -6.18
C SER A 282 33.22 -30.05 -6.34
N GLY A 283 31.91 -30.16 -6.20
CA GLY A 283 30.99 -29.04 -6.12
C GLY A 283 29.71 -29.50 -5.43
N PHE A 284 28.65 -28.73 -5.62
CA PHE A 284 27.34 -28.94 -5.01
C PHE A 284 26.28 -28.94 -6.09
N ARG A 285 25.28 -29.80 -5.94
CA ARG A 285 24.00 -29.64 -6.61
C ARG A 285 23.03 -29.06 -5.59
N LEU A 286 22.48 -27.90 -5.91
CA LEU A 286 21.47 -27.21 -5.12
C LEU A 286 20.13 -27.27 -5.85
N ILE A 287 19.12 -27.79 -5.17
CA ILE A 287 17.73 -27.74 -5.64
C ILE A 287 16.99 -26.73 -4.75
N VAL A 288 16.40 -25.71 -5.37
CA VAL A 288 15.50 -24.75 -4.73
C VAL A 288 14.13 -24.92 -5.38
N ALA A 289 13.16 -25.39 -4.61
CA ALA A 289 11.79 -25.58 -5.05
C ALA A 289 10.92 -24.45 -4.49
N ILE A 290 10.31 -23.66 -5.36
CA ILE A 290 9.43 -22.54 -4.99
C ILE A 290 7.98 -22.95 -5.25
N ALA A 291 7.06 -22.63 -4.36
CA ALA A 291 5.64 -22.90 -4.54
C ALA A 291 5.12 -22.36 -5.89
N ASP A 292 4.41 -23.20 -6.65
CA ASP A 292 3.89 -22.85 -7.97
C ASP A 292 2.58 -22.06 -7.88
N VAL A 293 2.67 -20.81 -7.42
CA VAL A 293 1.52 -19.93 -7.24
C VAL A 293 0.79 -19.67 -8.58
N SER A 294 1.53 -19.52 -9.67
CA SER A 294 0.98 -19.22 -10.99
C SER A 294 0.19 -20.38 -11.60
N HIS A 295 0.33 -21.60 -11.09
CA HIS A 295 -0.59 -22.69 -11.43
C HIS A 295 -2.02 -22.41 -10.93
N TYR A 296 -2.18 -21.82 -9.75
CA TYR A 296 -3.50 -21.58 -9.14
C TYR A 296 -4.06 -20.18 -9.38
N VAL A 297 -3.21 -19.19 -9.63
CA VAL A 297 -3.58 -17.79 -9.89
C VAL A 297 -3.33 -17.49 -11.37
N GLN A 298 -4.40 -17.44 -12.16
CA GLN A 298 -4.30 -17.30 -13.62
C GLN A 298 -4.39 -15.84 -14.05
N PRO A 299 -3.64 -15.42 -15.08
CA PRO A 299 -3.67 -14.03 -15.55
C PRO A 299 -5.10 -13.54 -15.84
N ASN A 300 -5.43 -12.36 -15.31
CA ASN A 300 -6.71 -11.68 -15.43
C ASN A 300 -7.89 -12.29 -14.67
N ASP A 301 -7.69 -13.31 -13.84
CA ASP A 301 -8.76 -13.82 -12.97
C ASP A 301 -8.96 -12.96 -11.70
N ALA A 302 -9.96 -13.32 -10.87
CA ALA A 302 -10.27 -12.57 -9.65
C ALA A 302 -9.21 -12.68 -8.54
N LEU A 303 -8.35 -13.71 -8.58
CA LEU A 303 -7.22 -13.87 -7.67
C LEU A 303 -6.06 -12.98 -8.12
N ASP A 304 -5.75 -12.97 -9.41
CA ASP A 304 -4.69 -12.15 -10.03
C ASP A 304 -4.95 -10.65 -9.83
N GLN A 305 -6.16 -10.18 -10.14
CA GLN A 305 -6.50 -8.76 -9.97
C GLN A 305 -6.39 -8.30 -8.51
N GLU A 306 -6.78 -9.14 -7.56
CA GLU A 306 -6.67 -8.81 -6.13
C GLU A 306 -5.23 -8.94 -5.62
N ALA A 307 -4.45 -9.92 -6.13
CA ALA A 307 -3.03 -10.05 -5.84
C ALA A 307 -2.25 -8.83 -6.35
N LEU A 308 -2.52 -8.37 -7.58
CA LEU A 308 -1.94 -7.13 -8.14
C LEU A 308 -2.25 -5.92 -7.29
N LYS A 309 -3.51 -5.75 -6.88
CA LYS A 309 -3.96 -4.65 -6.02
C LYS A 309 -3.32 -4.65 -4.64
N ARG A 310 -3.12 -5.84 -4.04
CA ARG A 310 -2.44 -6.00 -2.75
C ARG A 310 -0.93 -5.87 -2.88
N SER A 311 -0.38 -6.35 -4.00
CA SER A 311 1.04 -6.43 -4.39
C SER A 311 1.96 -7.25 -3.47
N THR A 312 1.73 -7.22 -2.16
CA THR A 312 2.52 -7.93 -1.15
C THR A 312 1.69 -8.23 0.09
N SER A 313 2.10 -9.24 0.85
CA SER A 313 1.57 -9.49 2.19
C SER A 313 2.08 -8.42 3.17
N VAL A 314 1.21 -7.91 4.04
CA VAL A 314 1.58 -6.91 5.05
C VAL A 314 1.66 -7.56 6.43
N TYR A 315 2.88 -7.61 6.97
CA TYR A 315 3.18 -8.25 8.24
C TYR A 315 3.14 -7.25 9.41
N PHE A 316 2.09 -7.31 10.22
CA PHE A 316 2.05 -6.65 11.53
C PHE A 316 2.56 -7.60 12.61
N PRO A 317 3.03 -7.09 13.76
CA PRO A 317 3.55 -7.92 14.86
C PRO A 317 2.63 -9.04 15.38
N ARG A 318 1.31 -8.99 15.09
CA ARG A 318 0.31 -9.97 15.55
C ARG A 318 -0.69 -10.41 14.47
N ARG A 319 -0.59 -9.85 13.26
CA ARG A 319 -1.56 -10.09 12.18
C ARG A 319 -0.85 -9.99 10.85
N VAL A 320 -1.06 -10.98 9.99
CA VAL A 320 -0.66 -10.88 8.58
C VAL A 320 -1.91 -10.52 7.79
N ILE A 321 -1.77 -9.55 6.88
CA ILE A 321 -2.75 -9.34 5.82
C ILE A 321 -2.18 -10.02 4.58
N PRO A 322 -2.67 -11.21 4.23
CA PRO A 322 -2.07 -11.98 3.16
C PRO A 322 -2.42 -11.36 1.80
N MET A 323 -1.49 -11.49 0.86
CA MET A 323 -1.71 -11.14 -0.54
C MET A 323 -2.77 -12.04 -1.18
N LEU A 324 -2.76 -13.32 -0.86
CA LEU A 324 -3.68 -14.34 -1.38
C LEU A 324 -4.61 -14.87 -0.27
N PRO A 325 -5.79 -15.41 -0.61
CA PRO A 325 -6.64 -16.09 0.37
C PRO A 325 -5.91 -17.23 1.09
N GLU A 326 -6.24 -17.47 2.36
CA GLU A 326 -5.54 -18.44 3.23
C GLU A 326 -5.50 -19.87 2.66
N LYS A 327 -6.52 -20.26 1.90
CA LYS A 327 -6.57 -21.57 1.22
C LYS A 327 -5.41 -21.78 0.23
N LEU A 328 -4.93 -20.69 -0.37
CA LEU A 328 -3.73 -20.68 -1.20
C LEU A 328 -2.48 -20.50 -0.33
N SER A 329 -2.38 -19.38 0.40
CA SER A 329 -1.14 -19.00 1.08
C SER A 329 -0.68 -20.00 2.15
N ASN A 330 -1.62 -20.60 2.91
CA ASN A 330 -1.30 -21.56 3.97
C ASN A 330 -1.57 -23.00 3.54
N GLY A 331 -2.17 -23.19 2.36
CA GLY A 331 -2.66 -24.47 1.86
C GLY A 331 -1.89 -24.93 0.62
N LEU A 332 -2.46 -24.69 -0.56
CA LEU A 332 -1.96 -25.19 -1.85
C LEU A 332 -0.60 -24.60 -2.26
N CYS A 333 -0.31 -23.36 -1.86
CA CYS A 333 0.95 -22.67 -2.14
C CYS A 333 1.92 -22.67 -0.96
N SER A 334 1.61 -23.39 0.12
CA SER A 334 2.55 -23.60 1.23
C SER A 334 3.10 -25.02 1.13
N LEU A 335 4.42 -25.15 1.11
CA LEU A 335 5.20 -26.39 1.02
C LEU A 335 5.18 -27.18 2.34
N ASN A 336 3.95 -27.41 2.82
CA ASN A 336 3.65 -28.12 4.06
C ASN A 336 4.30 -29.51 4.09
N PRO A 337 4.77 -29.97 5.25
CA PRO A 337 5.43 -31.27 5.36
C PRO A 337 4.44 -32.41 5.13
N ALA A 338 4.94 -33.52 4.59
CA ALA A 338 4.22 -34.76 4.39
C ALA A 338 2.99 -34.68 3.44
N VAL A 339 2.95 -33.68 2.55
CA VAL A 339 1.91 -33.55 1.52
C VAL A 339 2.52 -33.16 0.18
N ASP A 340 1.92 -33.64 -0.90
CA ASP A 340 2.37 -33.33 -2.26
C ASP A 340 2.07 -31.86 -2.61
N ARG A 341 3.05 -31.16 -3.19
CA ARG A 341 2.92 -29.76 -3.59
C ARG A 341 3.57 -29.49 -4.95
N LEU A 342 2.92 -28.60 -5.70
CA LEU A 342 3.41 -28.15 -7.01
C LEU A 342 4.43 -27.04 -6.82
N THR A 343 5.55 -27.15 -7.51
CA THR A 343 6.67 -26.21 -7.40
C THR A 343 7.24 -25.85 -8.76
N LEU A 344 7.79 -24.65 -8.86
CA LEU A 344 8.77 -24.29 -9.87
C LEU A 344 10.17 -24.46 -9.26
N VAL A 345 10.99 -25.32 -9.85
CA VAL A 345 12.30 -25.69 -9.31
C VAL A 345 13.41 -24.99 -10.08
N CYS A 346 14.42 -24.51 -9.35
CA CYS A 346 15.74 -24.18 -9.84
C CYS A 346 16.72 -25.28 -9.38
N ASP A 347 17.34 -25.98 -10.33
CA ASP A 347 18.32 -27.04 -10.06
C ASP A 347 19.67 -26.58 -10.63
N ALA A 348 20.63 -26.33 -9.74
CA ALA A 348 21.88 -25.66 -10.06
C ALA A 348 23.11 -26.45 -9.59
N VAL A 349 24.17 -26.42 -10.41
CA VAL A 349 25.47 -27.01 -10.08
C VAL A 349 26.49 -25.91 -9.79
N ILE A 350 27.00 -25.91 -8.57
CA ILE A 350 27.83 -24.85 -8.01
C ILE A 350 29.22 -25.41 -7.68
N THR A 351 30.27 -24.70 -8.09
CA THR A 351 31.66 -25.10 -7.82
C THR A 351 32.04 -24.89 -6.35
N ALA A 352 33.15 -25.48 -5.92
CA ALA A 352 33.74 -25.23 -4.61
C ALA A 352 34.16 -23.75 -4.38
N THR A 353 34.14 -22.91 -5.42
CA THR A 353 34.42 -21.46 -5.31
C THR A 353 33.14 -20.60 -5.36
N GLY A 354 31.96 -21.21 -5.42
CA GLY A 354 30.67 -20.53 -5.42
C GLY A 354 30.23 -20.01 -6.80
N GLU A 355 30.81 -20.54 -7.88
CA GLU A 355 30.40 -20.21 -9.24
C GLU A 355 29.31 -21.19 -9.71
N VAL A 356 28.23 -20.67 -10.28
CA VAL A 356 27.17 -21.49 -10.88
C VAL A 356 27.60 -21.91 -12.28
N THR A 357 27.88 -23.20 -12.47
CA THR A 357 28.34 -23.76 -13.76
C THR A 357 27.22 -24.22 -14.68
N ALA A 358 26.09 -24.63 -14.11
CA ALA A 358 24.91 -25.04 -14.85
C ALA A 358 23.67 -24.80 -13.99
N TYR A 359 22.55 -24.50 -14.61
CA TYR A 359 21.25 -24.45 -13.95
C TYR A 359 20.15 -24.80 -14.94
N GLN A 360 19.02 -25.26 -14.43
CA GLN A 360 17.79 -25.46 -15.20
C GLN A 360 16.57 -25.12 -14.34
N PHE A 361 15.51 -24.67 -15.01
CA PHE A 361 14.22 -24.43 -14.38
C PHE A 361 13.19 -25.41 -14.93
N TYR A 362 12.38 -26.00 -14.06
CA TYR A 362 11.32 -26.92 -14.46
C TYR A 362 10.18 -27.00 -13.43
N PRO A 363 8.94 -27.22 -13.88
CA PRO A 363 7.84 -27.52 -12.98
C PRO A 363 8.01 -28.93 -12.38
N ALA A 364 7.75 -29.06 -11.09
CA ALA A 364 7.89 -30.31 -10.36
C ALA A 364 6.75 -30.51 -9.35
N VAL A 365 6.66 -31.74 -8.84
CA VAL A 365 5.91 -32.09 -7.63
C VAL A 365 6.91 -32.54 -6.56
N ILE A 366 6.77 -32.02 -5.34
CA ILE A 366 7.62 -32.37 -4.20
C ILE A 366 6.76 -32.93 -3.05
N HIS A 367 7.41 -33.64 -2.13
CA HIS A 367 6.83 -34.07 -0.86
C HIS A 367 7.77 -33.64 0.26
N SER A 368 7.51 -32.47 0.87
CA SER A 368 8.44 -31.89 1.85
C SER A 368 8.69 -32.86 3.01
N ALA A 369 9.96 -33.24 3.20
CA ALA A 369 10.38 -34.24 4.18
C ALA A 369 10.26 -33.71 5.62
N ALA A 370 10.47 -32.40 5.80
CA ALA A 370 10.29 -31.74 7.08
C ALA A 370 10.12 -30.21 6.92
N ARG A 371 9.26 -29.66 7.77
CA ARG A 371 9.31 -28.25 8.15
C ARG A 371 10.28 -28.11 9.32
N LEU A 372 11.33 -27.33 9.14
CA LEU A 372 12.33 -27.03 10.16
C LEU A 372 12.24 -25.55 10.53
N THR A 373 12.71 -25.22 11.73
CA THR A 373 12.90 -23.82 12.13
C THR A 373 14.38 -23.45 12.10
N TYR A 374 14.69 -22.16 11.94
CA TYR A 374 16.07 -21.68 12.04
C TYR A 374 16.74 -22.10 13.36
N THR A 375 15.99 -22.10 14.46
CA THR A 375 16.46 -22.53 15.79
C THR A 375 16.84 -24.01 15.81
N GLU A 376 16.02 -24.87 15.21
CA GLU A 376 16.29 -26.31 15.10
C GLU A 376 17.54 -26.57 14.23
N VAL A 377 17.62 -25.92 13.06
CA VAL A 377 18.78 -26.08 12.16
C VAL A 377 20.07 -25.60 12.83
N ALA A 378 20.04 -24.46 13.53
CA ALA A 378 21.18 -23.97 14.30
C ALA A 378 21.60 -24.96 15.40
N ALA A 379 20.64 -25.58 16.09
CA ALA A 379 20.92 -26.60 17.10
C ALA A 379 21.54 -27.87 16.49
N ILE A 380 21.07 -28.31 15.33
CA ILE A 380 21.61 -29.45 14.58
C ILE A 380 23.05 -29.18 14.14
N LEU A 381 23.29 -28.02 13.53
CA LEU A 381 24.62 -27.63 13.04
C LEU A 381 25.62 -27.37 14.18
N GLY A 382 25.14 -26.86 15.32
CA GLY A 382 25.97 -26.68 16.52
C GLY A 382 26.34 -27.99 17.23
N ASN A 383 25.50 -29.02 17.15
CA ASN A 383 25.78 -30.35 17.69
C ASN A 383 25.08 -31.45 16.89
N THR A 384 25.79 -32.03 15.92
CA THR A 384 25.29 -33.11 15.04
C THR A 384 25.02 -34.44 15.74
N LYS A 385 25.35 -34.55 17.03
CA LYS A 385 25.01 -35.69 17.90
C LYS A 385 24.01 -35.30 19.00
N GLY A 386 23.48 -34.08 18.94
CA GLY A 386 22.51 -33.56 19.90
C GLY A 386 21.12 -34.16 19.72
N LEU A 387 20.20 -33.73 20.58
CA LEU A 387 18.81 -34.21 20.58
C LEU A 387 18.11 -33.96 19.23
N GLU A 388 18.16 -32.72 18.72
CA GLU A 388 17.50 -32.38 17.46
C GLU A 388 18.13 -33.09 16.25
N ALA A 389 19.46 -33.24 16.23
CA ALA A 389 20.14 -34.00 15.18
C ALA A 389 19.76 -35.49 15.20
N THR A 390 19.57 -36.07 16.39
CA THR A 390 19.12 -37.46 16.53
C THR A 390 17.70 -37.64 16.02
N ARG A 391 16.80 -36.67 16.24
CA ARG A 391 15.42 -36.69 15.74
C ARG A 391 15.33 -36.56 14.22
N ARG A 392 16.31 -35.91 13.59
CA ARG A 392 16.36 -35.63 12.15
C ARG A 392 17.52 -36.32 11.45
N LYS A 393 17.95 -37.48 11.95
CA LYS A 393 19.20 -38.16 11.57
C LYS A 393 19.40 -38.27 10.06
N ASP A 394 18.34 -38.59 9.32
CA ASP A 394 18.39 -38.79 7.87
C ASP A 394 18.56 -37.48 7.08
N LEU A 395 18.20 -36.34 7.67
CA LEU A 395 18.35 -35.01 7.07
C LEU A 395 19.69 -34.35 7.42
N VAL A 396 20.38 -34.80 8.47
CA VAL A 396 21.64 -34.21 8.94
C VAL A 396 22.70 -34.10 7.83
N PRO A 397 22.95 -35.12 6.99
CA PRO A 397 23.91 -35.00 5.90
C PRO A 397 23.61 -33.84 4.94
N HIS A 398 22.34 -33.71 4.52
CA HIS A 398 21.90 -32.66 3.59
C HIS A 398 21.94 -31.27 4.22
N LEU A 399 21.64 -31.14 5.52
CA LEU A 399 21.78 -29.88 6.26
C LEU A 399 23.25 -29.44 6.36
N LEU A 400 24.18 -30.40 6.51
CA LEU A 400 25.61 -30.10 6.51
C LEU A 400 26.08 -29.67 5.11
N ASP A 401 25.62 -30.32 4.05
CA ASP A 401 25.95 -29.92 2.66
C ASP A 401 25.38 -28.53 2.33
N LEU A 402 24.16 -28.20 2.77
CA LEU A 402 23.60 -26.85 2.68
C LEU A 402 24.46 -25.82 3.42
N TYR A 403 24.94 -26.15 4.63
CA TYR A 403 25.77 -25.25 5.42
C TYR A 403 27.16 -25.02 4.79
N GLU A 404 27.79 -26.07 4.26
CA GLU A 404 29.05 -25.93 3.54
C GLU A 404 28.89 -25.12 2.25
N LEU A 405 27.81 -25.33 1.51
CA LEU A 405 27.47 -24.51 0.35
C LEU A 405 27.24 -23.04 0.74
N PHE A 406 26.53 -22.77 1.85
CA PHE A 406 26.37 -21.41 2.38
C PHE A 406 27.73 -20.73 2.60
N ARG A 407 28.69 -21.44 3.23
CA ARG A 407 30.04 -20.88 3.48
C ARG A 407 30.76 -20.53 2.19
N VAL A 408 30.67 -21.39 1.18
CA VAL A 408 31.26 -21.15 -0.15
C VAL A 408 30.62 -19.93 -0.82
N LEU A 409 29.29 -19.84 -0.82
CA LEU A 409 28.55 -18.72 -1.42
C LEU A 409 28.78 -17.41 -0.67
N HIS A 410 28.92 -17.45 0.65
CA HIS A 410 29.23 -16.29 1.48
C HIS A 410 30.60 -15.72 1.14
N GLN A 411 31.64 -16.56 1.05
CA GLN A 411 32.97 -16.13 0.61
C GLN A 411 32.97 -15.57 -0.82
N ALA A 412 32.19 -16.17 -1.73
CA ALA A 412 32.04 -15.66 -3.09
C ALA A 412 31.33 -14.29 -3.11
N ARG A 413 30.35 -14.08 -2.22
CA ARG A 413 29.64 -12.79 -2.04
C ARG A 413 30.59 -11.70 -1.51
N GLU A 414 31.42 -12.01 -0.51
CA GLU A 414 32.44 -11.08 0.01
C GLU A 414 33.43 -10.65 -1.07
N LYS A 415 33.96 -11.61 -1.85
CA LYS A 415 34.88 -11.33 -2.97
C LYS A 415 34.24 -10.45 -4.04
N ARG A 416 32.94 -10.56 -4.26
CA ARG A 416 32.18 -9.73 -5.20
C ARG A 416 31.96 -8.29 -4.69
N GLY A 417 32.28 -8.01 -3.42
CA GLY A 417 32.12 -6.69 -2.81
C GLY A 417 30.66 -6.31 -2.55
N ALA A 418 29.78 -7.31 -2.36
CA ALA A 418 28.40 -7.03 -2.01
C ALA A 418 28.34 -6.43 -0.59
N ILE A 419 27.82 -5.22 -0.48
CA ILE A 419 27.62 -4.54 0.81
C ILE A 419 26.50 -5.27 1.56
N ASP A 420 26.74 -5.61 2.82
CA ASP A 420 25.70 -6.11 3.74
C ASP A 420 25.47 -5.07 4.84
N PHE A 421 24.21 -4.67 5.02
CA PHE A 421 23.82 -3.80 6.10
C PHE A 421 23.21 -4.67 7.18
N GLU A 422 23.98 -5.03 8.21
CA GLU A 422 23.45 -5.69 9.40
C GLU A 422 22.57 -4.69 10.17
N MET A 423 21.30 -4.59 9.78
CA MET A 423 20.27 -3.94 10.57
C MET A 423 19.76 -4.93 11.62
N THR A 424 19.74 -4.51 12.87
CA THR A 424 19.22 -5.35 13.96
C THR A 424 17.72 -5.58 13.75
N ASP A 425 17.34 -6.83 13.49
CA ASP A 425 15.94 -7.23 13.47
C ASP A 425 15.41 -7.30 14.90
N TRP A 426 14.14 -6.97 15.12
CA TRP A 426 13.52 -6.94 16.45
C TRP A 426 12.32 -7.88 16.50
N ARG A 427 12.31 -8.78 17.50
CA ARG A 427 11.17 -9.63 17.78
C ARG A 427 10.47 -9.16 19.05
N ARG A 428 9.18 -8.87 18.94
CA ARG A 428 8.30 -8.70 20.09
C ARG A 428 7.82 -10.06 20.58
N THR A 429 8.08 -10.36 21.83
CA THR A 429 7.45 -11.50 22.53
C THR A 429 6.29 -10.98 23.36
N CYS A 430 5.16 -11.69 23.30
CA CYS A 430 3.97 -11.36 24.08
C CYS A 430 3.62 -12.55 24.99
N ALA A 431 3.73 -12.38 26.31
CA ALA A 431 3.42 -13.44 27.29
C ALA A 431 1.92 -13.75 27.43
N ARG A 432 1.07 -12.84 26.92
CA ARG A 432 -0.37 -13.00 26.72
C ARG A 432 -0.71 -12.40 25.34
N PRO A 433 -1.85 -12.75 24.72
CA PRO A 433 -2.23 -12.23 23.39
C PRO A 433 -2.18 -10.69 23.28
N THR A 434 -2.24 -10.01 24.43
CA THR A 434 -2.55 -8.59 24.54
C THR A 434 -1.39 -7.71 25.00
N CYS A 435 -0.38 -8.25 25.71
CA CYS A 435 0.69 -7.44 26.30
C CYS A 435 2.07 -7.85 25.77
N CYS A 436 2.82 -6.88 25.22
CA CYS A 436 4.22 -7.09 24.86
C CYS A 436 5.02 -7.28 26.16
N SER A 437 5.58 -8.47 26.34
CA SER A 437 6.35 -8.81 27.54
C SER A 437 7.84 -8.49 27.36
N ALA A 438 8.34 -8.50 26.12
CA ALA A 438 9.70 -8.13 25.81
C ALA A 438 9.87 -7.74 24.33
N ILE A 439 10.80 -6.84 24.07
CA ILE A 439 11.37 -6.61 22.74
C ILE A 439 12.80 -7.14 22.81
N ARG A 440 13.15 -8.08 21.93
CA ARG A 440 14.49 -8.66 21.84
C ARG A 440 15.04 -8.42 20.45
N SER A 441 16.31 -8.12 20.34
CA SER A 441 17.02 -8.23 19.07
C SER A 441 16.96 -9.68 18.62
N ARG A 442 16.62 -9.89 17.35
CA ARG A 442 16.96 -11.12 16.63
C ARG A 442 18.39 -10.95 16.18
N GLU A 443 19.29 -11.72 16.78
CA GLU A 443 20.55 -12.00 16.11
C GLU A 443 20.19 -12.82 14.86
N LEU A 444 20.52 -12.29 13.69
CA LEU A 444 20.56 -13.05 12.44
C LEU A 444 21.70 -14.06 12.60
N SER A 445 21.46 -15.13 13.36
CA SER A 445 22.43 -16.21 13.45
C SER A 445 22.48 -16.84 12.05
N ALA A 446 23.64 -16.78 11.40
CA ALA A 446 23.99 -17.75 10.38
C ALA A 446 24.14 -19.11 11.05
N SER A 447 23.03 -19.67 11.54
CA SER A 447 22.89 -20.97 12.20
C SER A 447 24.15 -21.46 12.92
N MET A 448 24.71 -20.65 13.83
CA MET A 448 25.79 -21.05 14.74
C MET A 448 25.81 -20.23 16.04
N PRO A 449 26.10 -20.89 17.17
CA PRO A 449 26.56 -20.25 18.40
C PRO A 449 28.09 -20.05 18.33
N GLY A 450 28.56 -18.80 18.40
CA GLY A 450 29.99 -18.50 18.25
C GLY A 450 30.50 -17.38 19.15
N ARG A 451 31.15 -17.79 20.25
CA ARG A 451 32.14 -17.06 21.06
C ARG A 451 31.70 -15.72 21.70
N ARG A 452 31.35 -15.80 22.98
CA ARG A 452 31.65 -14.72 23.92
C ARG A 452 33.16 -14.50 23.92
N SER A 453 33.63 -13.46 23.22
CA SER A 453 34.95 -12.90 23.49
C SER A 453 34.87 -12.20 24.84
N SER A 454 35.51 -12.80 25.84
CA SER A 454 36.00 -12.08 27.00
C SER A 454 36.99 -11.01 26.52
N GLY A 455 36.59 -9.74 26.67
CA GLY A 455 37.39 -8.54 26.53
C GLY A 455 36.83 -7.49 27.46
#